data_AF-P0CL70-F1
#
_entry.id   AF-P0CL70-F1
#
_cell.length_a   1.000
_cell.length_b   1.000
_cell.length_c   1.000
_cell.angle_alpha   90.00
_cell.angle_beta   90.00
_cell.angle_gamma   90.00
#
_symmetry.space_group_name_H-M   'P 1'
#
loop_
_entity.id
_entity.type
_entity.pdbx_description
1 polymer ?
#
loop_
_entity_poly.entity_id
_entity_poly.type
_entity_poly.pdbx_seq_one_letter_code
_entity_poly.pdbx_strand_id
1 'polypeptide(L)'
;MVAIKNLVLVALTAVTALAMPSPLEERAATWTCMNEQKNPKTNKYENKRLLYNQNNAESNAHHAPLSDGKTGSSYPHWFTNGYDGDGKILKGRTPIKWGNSDCDRPPKHSKNGDGKNDHYLLEFPTFPDGHQYNFDSKKPKEDPGPARVIYTYPNKVFCGIVAHTRENQGDLKLCSH
;
A
#
# COMPACT_ATOMS: atom_id res chain seq x y z
N MET A 1 60.34 23.63 -53.19
CA MET A 1 61.08 23.02 -52.05
C MET A 1 60.59 23.71 -50.79
N VAL A 2 60.54 22.99 -49.65
CA VAL A 2 59.83 23.32 -48.39
C VAL A 2 58.39 22.79 -48.35
N ALA A 3 58.19 21.67 -47.64
CA ALA A 3 56.89 21.25 -47.12
C ALA A 3 57.11 20.55 -45.77
N ILE A 4 56.88 21.30 -44.70
CA ILE A 4 56.95 20.89 -43.30
C ILE A 4 55.76 19.97 -43.03
N LYS A 5 56.00 18.67 -42.80
CA LYS A 5 54.98 17.71 -42.33
C LYS A 5 55.05 17.64 -40.80
N ASN A 6 54.21 18.43 -40.15
CA ASN A 6 53.99 18.35 -38.71
C ASN A 6 53.20 17.06 -38.40
N LEU A 7 53.83 16.15 -37.66
CA LEU A 7 53.21 15.01 -37.03
C LEU A 7 52.51 15.49 -35.76
N VAL A 8 51.17 15.42 -35.73
CA VAL A 8 50.37 15.67 -34.53
C VAL A 8 50.14 14.32 -33.85
N LEU A 9 50.74 14.15 -32.65
CA LEU A 9 50.45 13.03 -31.76
C LEU A 9 49.04 13.19 -31.19
N VAL A 10 48.16 12.24 -31.49
CA VAL A 10 46.84 12.12 -30.87
C VAL A 10 47.02 11.39 -29.53
N ALA A 11 46.87 12.13 -28.43
CA ALA A 11 46.84 11.56 -27.08
C ALA A 11 45.52 10.80 -26.87
N LEU A 12 45.60 9.48 -26.65
CA LEU A 12 44.48 8.67 -26.19
C LEU A 12 44.08 9.11 -24.78
N THR A 13 42.88 9.69 -24.64
CA THR A 13 42.22 9.85 -23.35
C THR A 13 41.50 8.56 -23.01
N ALA A 14 42.01 7.83 -22.01
CA ALA A 14 41.31 6.70 -21.41
C ALA A 14 40.06 7.22 -20.69
N VAL A 15 38.88 6.90 -21.24
CA VAL A 15 37.59 7.19 -20.60
C VAL A 15 37.41 6.17 -19.49
N THR A 16 37.68 6.56 -18.25
CA THR A 16 37.20 5.85 -17.07
C THR A 16 35.67 5.92 -17.08
N ALA A 17 35.03 4.81 -17.43
CA ALA A 17 33.61 4.61 -17.19
C ALA A 17 33.38 4.66 -15.68
N LEU A 18 33.05 5.84 -15.16
CA LEU A 18 32.47 5.99 -13.84
C LEU A 18 31.15 5.21 -13.89
N ALA A 19 31.10 4.08 -13.19
CA ALA A 19 29.86 3.42 -12.84
C ALA A 19 29.02 4.47 -12.12
N MET A 20 28.05 5.05 -12.84
CA MET A 20 27.07 5.92 -12.20
C MET A 20 26.39 5.07 -11.13
N PRO A 21 26.30 5.56 -9.88
CA PRO A 21 25.45 4.90 -8.91
C PRO A 21 24.07 4.83 -9.57
N SER A 22 23.51 3.62 -9.67
CA SER A 22 22.09 3.45 -10.00
C SER A 22 21.34 4.46 -9.14
N PRO A 23 20.35 5.20 -9.70
CA PRO A 23 19.58 6.13 -8.90
C PRO A 23 19.13 5.34 -7.68
N LEU A 24 19.60 5.77 -6.50
CA LEU A 24 19.22 5.19 -5.21
C LEU A 24 17.71 5.06 -5.28
N GLU A 25 17.22 3.82 -5.39
CA GLU A 25 15.80 3.52 -5.21
C GLU A 25 15.41 4.29 -3.96
N GLU A 26 14.55 5.30 -4.12
CA GLU A 26 14.17 6.18 -3.03
C GLU A 26 13.80 5.27 -1.87
N ARG A 27 14.55 5.35 -0.75
CA ARG A 27 14.50 4.33 0.30
C ARG A 27 13.05 4.13 0.68
N ALA A 28 12.49 2.98 0.28
CA ALA A 28 11.07 2.70 0.47
C ALA A 28 10.68 2.98 1.92
N ALA A 29 9.62 3.76 2.12
CA ALA A 29 9.18 4.15 3.44
C ALA A 29 8.83 2.90 4.28
N THR A 30 9.20 2.92 5.55
CA THR A 30 8.84 1.87 6.51
C THR A 30 7.71 2.38 7.40
N TRP A 31 6.54 1.79 7.24
CA TRP A 31 5.35 2.11 8.02
C TRP A 31 5.36 1.33 9.33
N THR A 32 5.04 2.01 10.42
CA THR A 32 4.96 1.47 11.78
C THR A 32 3.51 1.49 12.24
N CYS A 33 2.95 0.31 12.44
CA CYS A 33 1.61 0.13 12.99
C CYS A 33 1.67 -0.33 14.44
N MET A 34 0.74 0.16 15.26
CA MET A 34 0.53 -0.29 16.63
C MET A 34 -0.72 -1.15 16.69
N ASN A 35 -0.59 -2.36 17.24
CA ASN A 35 -1.69 -3.32 17.36
C ASN A 35 -1.62 -4.04 18.72
N GLU A 36 -2.69 -4.01 19.49
CA GLU A 36 -2.81 -4.76 20.75
C GLU A 36 -3.06 -6.24 20.46
N GLN A 37 -2.11 -7.10 20.81
CA GLN A 37 -2.22 -8.55 20.62
C GLN A 37 -2.25 -9.26 21.96
N LYS A 38 -3.06 -10.32 22.04
CA LYS A 38 -3.15 -11.14 23.26
C LYS A 38 -1.93 -12.06 23.37
N ASN A 39 -1.16 -11.91 24.43
CA ASN A 39 -0.04 -12.81 24.70
C ASN A 39 -0.59 -14.17 25.18
N PRO A 40 -0.30 -15.29 24.49
CA PRO A 40 -0.85 -16.60 24.85
C PRO A 40 -0.36 -17.12 26.20
N LYS A 41 0.79 -16.65 26.70
CA LYS A 41 1.35 -17.07 28.01
C LYS A 41 0.71 -16.34 29.19
N THR A 42 0.40 -15.05 29.02
CA THR A 42 -0.11 -14.20 30.12
C THR A 42 -1.60 -13.90 30.02
N ASN A 43 -2.22 -14.21 28.87
CA ASN A 43 -3.60 -13.88 28.53
C ASN A 43 -3.91 -12.36 28.58
N LYS A 44 -2.88 -11.51 28.57
CA LYS A 44 -2.97 -10.04 28.58
C LYS A 44 -2.74 -9.46 27.19
N TYR A 45 -3.36 -8.32 26.91
CA TYR A 45 -3.08 -7.54 25.71
C TYR A 45 -1.77 -6.78 25.86
N GLU A 46 -0.94 -6.83 24.83
CA GLU A 46 0.31 -6.12 24.73
C GLU A 46 0.36 -5.33 23.42
N ASN A 47 0.81 -4.08 23.48
CA ASN A 47 1.04 -3.28 22.28
C ASN A 47 2.23 -3.86 21.49
N LYS A 48 1.97 -4.30 20.25
CA LYS A 48 2.99 -4.73 19.31
C LYS A 48 3.24 -3.64 18.28
N ARG A 49 4.52 -3.44 17.98
CA ARG A 49 4.99 -2.61 16.88
C ARG A 49 5.24 -3.50 15.68
N LEU A 50 4.51 -3.26 14.60
CA LEU A 50 4.61 -4.01 13.36
C LEU A 50 5.16 -3.09 12.27
N LEU A 51 6.19 -3.54 11.55
CA LEU A 51 6.87 -2.76 10.51
C LEU A 51 6.48 -3.30 9.14
N TYR A 52 6.09 -2.42 8.24
CA TYR A 52 5.68 -2.75 6.89
C TYR A 52 6.49 -1.95 5.88
N ASN A 53 7.02 -2.61 4.86
CA ASN A 53 7.68 -1.94 3.75
C ASN A 53 6.62 -1.45 2.75
N GLN A 54 6.69 -0.17 2.35
CA GLN A 54 5.71 0.41 1.43
C GLN A 54 5.68 -0.31 0.06
N ASN A 55 6.83 -0.61 -0.53
CA ASN A 55 6.89 -1.29 -1.84
C ASN A 55 6.21 -2.66 -1.80
N ASN A 56 6.35 -3.39 -0.70
CA ASN A 56 5.65 -4.67 -0.51
C ASN A 56 4.12 -4.47 -0.41
N ALA A 57 3.67 -3.44 0.30
CA ALA A 57 2.25 -3.12 0.41
C ALA A 57 1.65 -2.68 -0.93
N GLU A 58 2.34 -1.83 -1.69
CA GLU A 58 1.95 -1.44 -3.05
C GLU A 58 1.92 -2.66 -3.99
N SER A 59 2.95 -3.52 -3.91
CA SER A 59 2.99 -4.78 -4.64
C SER A 59 1.77 -5.67 -4.33
N ASN A 60 1.40 -5.83 -3.06
CA ASN A 60 0.18 -6.54 -2.66
C ASN A 60 -1.09 -5.93 -3.30
N ALA A 61 -1.23 -4.60 -3.30
CA ALA A 61 -2.35 -3.92 -3.94
C ALA A 61 -2.37 -4.14 -5.47
N HIS A 62 -1.20 -4.14 -6.13
CA HIS A 62 -1.07 -4.39 -7.56
C HIS A 62 -1.46 -5.82 -7.95
N HIS A 63 -1.12 -6.82 -7.14
CA HIS A 63 -1.47 -8.22 -7.37
C HIS A 63 -2.94 -8.55 -7.06
N ALA A 64 -3.58 -7.82 -6.13
CA ALA A 64 -4.98 -8.05 -5.77
C ALA A 64 -5.93 -7.83 -6.97
N PRO A 65 -7.04 -8.60 -7.10
CA PRO A 65 -8.02 -8.36 -8.15
C PRO A 65 -8.74 -7.01 -7.95
N LEU A 66 -9.09 -6.33 -9.05
CA LEU A 66 -9.85 -5.08 -8.97
C LEU A 66 -11.35 -5.38 -8.81
N SER A 67 -11.76 -5.75 -7.60
CA SER A 67 -13.13 -6.12 -7.27
C SER A 67 -13.47 -5.78 -5.83
N ASP A 68 -14.75 -5.53 -5.55
CA ASP A 68 -15.24 -5.31 -4.20
C ASP A 68 -15.91 -6.56 -3.61
N GLY A 69 -15.19 -7.29 -2.75
CA GLY A 69 -15.74 -8.41 -1.97
C GLY A 69 -16.14 -9.64 -2.78
N LYS A 70 -15.72 -9.73 -4.06
CA LYS A 70 -16.15 -10.79 -5.00
C LYS A 70 -15.31 -12.07 -4.93
N THR A 71 -14.24 -12.10 -4.13
CA THR A 71 -13.29 -13.22 -4.02
C THR A 71 -13.70 -14.23 -2.94
N GLY A 72 -13.02 -15.38 -2.89
CA GLY A 72 -13.28 -16.41 -1.88
C GLY A 72 -13.10 -15.93 -0.43
N SER A 73 -12.12 -15.04 -0.22
CA SER A 73 -11.81 -14.46 1.08
C SER A 73 -12.62 -13.19 1.39
N SER A 74 -13.38 -12.67 0.42
CA SER A 74 -13.99 -11.33 0.45
C SER A 74 -12.98 -10.17 0.44
N TYR A 75 -11.69 -10.41 0.19
CA TYR A 75 -10.68 -9.36 -0.05
C TYR A 75 -10.23 -9.32 -1.51
N PRO A 76 -9.92 -8.15 -2.08
CA PRO A 76 -10.12 -6.82 -1.50
C PRO A 76 -11.61 -6.45 -1.43
N HIS A 77 -11.94 -5.48 -0.59
CA HIS A 77 -13.29 -4.92 -0.50
C HIS A 77 -13.27 -3.44 -0.16
N TRP A 78 -14.42 -2.79 -0.30
CA TRP A 78 -14.60 -1.37 -0.05
C TRP A 78 -14.22 -1.01 1.40
N PHE A 79 -13.29 -0.08 1.52
CA PHE A 79 -12.97 0.63 2.75
C PHE A 79 -13.77 1.93 2.78
N THR A 80 -14.82 1.97 3.61
CA THR A 80 -15.75 3.12 3.66
C THR A 80 -15.08 4.43 4.06
N ASN A 81 -14.00 4.35 4.84
CA ASN A 81 -13.39 5.49 5.53
C ASN A 81 -14.42 6.36 6.28
N GLY A 82 -15.53 5.77 6.74
CA GLY A 82 -16.59 6.50 7.43
C GLY A 82 -17.63 7.22 6.55
N TYR A 83 -17.63 6.98 5.24
CA TYR A 83 -18.65 7.49 4.31
C TYR A 83 -19.71 6.43 3.96
N ASP A 84 -20.88 6.88 3.49
CA ASP A 84 -21.80 6.05 2.71
C ASP A 84 -21.40 5.99 1.21
N GLY A 85 -22.13 5.23 0.41
CA GLY A 85 -21.85 5.07 -1.02
C GLY A 85 -22.15 6.30 -1.88
N ASP A 86 -22.82 7.32 -1.33
CA ASP A 86 -23.09 8.60 -1.98
C ASP A 86 -22.13 9.71 -1.52
N GLY A 87 -21.09 9.35 -0.76
CA GLY A 87 -20.03 10.28 -0.33
C GLY A 87 -20.40 11.13 0.88
N LYS A 88 -21.44 10.79 1.64
CA LYS A 88 -21.80 11.50 2.87
C LYS A 88 -21.10 10.87 4.06
N ILE A 89 -20.58 11.70 4.95
CA ILE A 89 -19.98 11.23 6.20
C ILE A 89 -21.07 10.62 7.08
N LEU A 90 -20.87 9.37 7.50
CA LEU A 90 -21.74 8.69 8.44
C LEU A 90 -21.67 9.37 9.82
N LYS A 91 -22.80 9.50 10.50
CA LYS A 91 -22.90 10.17 11.80
C LYS A 91 -21.89 9.59 12.81
N GLY A 92 -21.07 10.46 13.39
CA GLY A 92 -20.07 10.09 14.40
C GLY A 92 -18.79 9.45 13.85
N ARG A 93 -18.60 9.43 12.54
CA ARG A 93 -17.37 8.94 11.90
C ARG A 93 -16.47 10.11 11.51
N THR A 94 -15.17 9.91 11.67
CA THR A 94 -14.13 10.84 11.22
C THR A 94 -13.26 10.10 10.22
N PRO A 95 -13.33 10.47 8.92
CA PRO A 95 -12.49 9.86 7.90
C PRO A 95 -10.99 10.07 8.17
N ILE A 96 -10.19 9.04 7.91
CA ILE A 96 -8.73 9.14 7.84
C ILE A 96 -8.37 10.12 6.72
N LYS A 97 -7.42 11.02 7.02
CA LYS A 97 -6.81 11.92 6.06
C LYS A 97 -5.47 11.36 5.61
N TRP A 98 -5.32 11.18 4.31
CA TRP A 98 -4.17 10.54 3.67
C TRP A 98 -3.13 11.55 3.17
N GLY A 99 -3.53 12.80 2.91
CA GLY A 99 -2.66 13.80 2.30
C GLY A 99 -2.56 13.66 0.78
N ASN A 100 -3.48 12.91 0.17
CA ASN A 100 -3.58 12.69 -1.27
C ASN A 100 -5.03 12.91 -1.70
N SER A 101 -5.25 13.80 -2.67
CA SER A 101 -6.60 14.16 -3.13
C SER A 101 -7.41 13.00 -3.71
N ASP A 102 -6.77 12.01 -4.35
CA ASP A 102 -7.45 10.84 -4.88
C ASP A 102 -7.96 9.92 -3.78
N CYS A 103 -7.30 9.95 -2.62
CA CYS A 103 -7.62 9.16 -1.44
C CYS A 103 -8.54 9.88 -0.45
N ASP A 104 -8.42 11.20 -0.35
CA ASP A 104 -9.17 12.05 0.58
C ASP A 104 -10.55 12.48 0.06
N ARG A 105 -10.84 12.23 -1.23
CA ARG A 105 -12.14 12.54 -1.84
C ARG A 105 -13.24 11.62 -1.29
N PRO A 106 -14.46 12.14 -1.08
CA PRO A 106 -15.62 11.29 -0.78
C PRO A 106 -15.84 10.22 -1.86
N PRO A 107 -16.25 9.00 -1.48
CA PRO A 107 -16.45 7.94 -2.44
C PRO A 107 -17.73 8.15 -3.28
N LYS A 108 -17.73 7.55 -4.47
CA LYS A 108 -18.93 7.08 -5.14
C LYS A 108 -18.88 5.56 -5.21
N HIS A 109 -19.75 4.89 -4.48
CA HIS A 109 -19.82 3.43 -4.40
C HIS A 109 -21.25 2.99 -4.66
N SER A 110 -21.49 2.38 -5.82
CA SER A 110 -22.77 1.76 -6.14
C SER A 110 -22.93 0.46 -5.36
N LYS A 111 -24.16 -0.09 -5.33
CA LYS A 111 -24.50 -1.31 -4.58
C LYS A 111 -23.51 -2.48 -4.74
N ASN A 112 -22.88 -2.62 -5.91
CA ASN A 112 -21.95 -3.71 -6.23
C ASN A 112 -20.48 -3.23 -6.42
N GLY A 113 -20.22 -1.93 -6.24
CA GLY A 113 -18.90 -1.33 -6.44
C GLY A 113 -18.36 -1.36 -7.88
N ASP A 114 -19.21 -1.59 -8.88
CA ASP A 114 -18.82 -1.72 -10.29
C ASP A 114 -19.53 -0.74 -11.24
N GLY A 115 -20.10 0.33 -10.68
CA GLY A 115 -20.67 1.42 -11.46
C GLY A 115 -19.59 2.10 -12.31
N LYS A 116 -19.95 2.50 -13.54
CA LYS A 116 -19.03 3.16 -14.50
C LYS A 116 -18.33 4.39 -13.92
N ASN A 117 -18.97 5.09 -12.97
CA ASN A 117 -18.47 6.32 -12.36
C ASN A 117 -18.01 6.10 -10.91
N ASP A 118 -17.97 4.85 -10.43
CA ASP A 118 -17.59 4.55 -9.07
C ASP A 118 -16.10 4.85 -8.84
N HIS A 119 -15.83 5.43 -7.70
CA HIS A 119 -14.48 5.70 -7.20
C HIS A 119 -14.50 5.67 -5.69
N TYR A 120 -13.68 4.84 -5.08
CA TYR A 120 -13.69 4.63 -3.65
C TYR A 120 -12.36 4.01 -3.21
N LEU A 121 -12.21 3.72 -1.93
CA LEU A 121 -11.03 3.07 -1.39
C LEU A 121 -11.25 1.56 -1.26
N LEU A 122 -10.27 0.77 -1.62
CA LEU A 122 -10.21 -0.66 -1.34
C LEU A 122 -9.23 -0.90 -0.20
N GLU A 123 -9.56 -1.86 0.67
CA GLU A 123 -8.61 -2.44 1.63
C GLU A 123 -8.21 -3.86 1.22
N PHE A 124 -6.93 -4.17 1.40
CA PHE A 124 -6.39 -5.51 1.18
C PHE A 124 -5.36 -5.88 2.25
N PRO A 125 -5.31 -7.13 2.74
CA PRO A 125 -4.34 -7.54 3.75
C PRO A 125 -2.90 -7.29 3.30
N THR A 126 -2.05 -6.88 4.24
CA THR A 126 -0.61 -6.71 4.02
C THR A 126 0.15 -7.15 5.27
N PHE A 127 1.37 -7.64 5.09
CA PHE A 127 2.13 -8.35 6.12
C PHE A 127 3.55 -7.80 6.26
N PRO A 128 4.17 -7.89 7.45
CA PRO A 128 5.53 -7.41 7.68
C PRO A 128 6.60 -8.04 6.76
N ASP A 129 6.42 -9.30 6.41
CA ASP A 129 7.31 -10.05 5.50
C ASP A 129 7.00 -9.80 4.01
N GLY A 130 5.91 -9.09 3.69
CA GLY A 130 5.51 -8.75 2.33
C GLY A 130 4.92 -9.90 1.51
N HIS A 131 4.54 -11.03 2.11
CA HIS A 131 3.90 -12.10 1.35
C HIS A 131 2.53 -11.65 0.79
N GLN A 132 2.13 -12.28 -0.31
CA GLN A 132 0.86 -12.03 -0.98
C GLN A 132 -0.27 -12.75 -0.24
N TYR A 133 -1.35 -12.04 0.04
CA TYR A 133 -2.56 -12.64 0.61
C TYR A 133 -3.31 -13.49 -0.44
N ASN A 134 -3.68 -14.71 -0.07
CA ASN A 134 -4.49 -15.61 -0.89
C ASN A 134 -5.96 -15.21 -0.86
N PHE A 135 -6.31 -14.28 -1.73
CA PHE A 135 -7.67 -13.73 -1.84
C PHE A 135 -8.75 -14.75 -2.22
N ASP A 136 -8.39 -15.90 -2.81
CA ASP A 136 -9.35 -16.95 -3.17
C ASP A 136 -9.54 -18.01 -2.09
N SER A 137 -8.81 -17.92 -0.98
CA SER A 137 -9.00 -18.81 0.18
C SER A 137 -10.39 -18.61 0.81
N LYS A 138 -11.13 -19.70 1.03
CA LYS A 138 -12.52 -19.66 1.56
C LYS A 138 -12.64 -20.22 2.96
N LYS A 139 -12.43 -21.53 3.11
CA LYS A 139 -12.59 -22.26 4.38
C LYS A 139 -11.52 -23.36 4.46
N PRO A 140 -10.44 -23.17 5.27
CA PRO A 140 -10.16 -21.96 6.03
C PRO A 140 -9.80 -20.79 5.11
N LYS A 141 -10.32 -19.60 5.41
CA LYS A 141 -9.80 -18.33 4.87
C LYS A 141 -8.45 -18.09 5.52
N GLU A 142 -7.47 -17.62 4.75
CA GLU A 142 -6.19 -17.20 5.30
C GLU A 142 -6.39 -16.05 6.30
N ASP A 143 -5.68 -16.07 7.43
CA ASP A 143 -5.76 -14.99 8.42
C ASP A 143 -5.25 -13.68 7.79
N PRO A 144 -6.10 -12.65 7.64
CA PRO A 144 -5.68 -11.38 7.03
C PRO A 144 -4.75 -10.55 7.93
N GLY A 145 -4.50 -10.99 9.17
CA GLY A 145 -3.76 -10.23 10.15
C GLY A 145 -4.40 -8.86 10.46
N PRO A 146 -3.66 -7.96 11.14
CA PRO A 146 -4.22 -6.70 11.62
C PRO A 146 -4.17 -5.57 10.60
N ALA A 147 -3.26 -5.62 9.61
CA ALA A 147 -2.96 -4.50 8.74
C ALA A 147 -3.60 -4.63 7.35
N ARG A 148 -3.87 -3.49 6.74
CA ARG A 148 -4.42 -3.37 5.39
C ARG A 148 -3.65 -2.30 4.63
N VAL A 149 -3.31 -2.58 3.38
CA VAL A 149 -2.97 -1.55 2.40
C VAL A 149 -4.25 -0.94 1.88
N ILE A 150 -4.31 0.40 1.81
CA ILE A 150 -5.42 1.14 1.25
C ILE A 150 -5.01 1.74 -0.09
N TYR A 151 -5.84 1.53 -1.10
CA TYR A 151 -5.62 2.05 -2.44
C TYR A 151 -6.94 2.41 -3.13
N THR A 152 -6.87 3.21 -4.20
CA THR A 152 -8.08 3.67 -4.89
C THR A 152 -8.62 2.63 -5.88
N TYR A 153 -9.95 2.53 -5.97
CA TYR A 153 -10.64 2.00 -7.14
C TYR A 153 -10.98 3.16 -8.09
N PRO A 154 -10.79 3.03 -9.42
CA PRO A 154 -10.24 1.86 -10.13
C PRO A 154 -8.72 1.89 -10.31
N ASN A 155 -8.04 3.00 -9.98
CA ASN A 155 -6.69 3.30 -10.45
C ASN A 155 -5.55 2.67 -9.63
N LYS A 156 -5.84 2.05 -8.48
CA LYS A 156 -4.86 1.52 -7.53
C LYS A 156 -3.80 2.53 -7.06
N VAL A 157 -4.18 3.79 -6.90
CA VAL A 157 -3.30 4.80 -6.25
C VAL A 157 -3.15 4.41 -4.79
N PHE A 158 -1.91 4.20 -4.33
CA PHE A 158 -1.60 3.92 -2.94
C PHE A 158 -1.96 5.12 -2.05
N CYS A 159 -2.70 4.84 -0.96
CA CYS A 159 -3.10 5.86 0.01
C CYS A 159 -2.30 5.74 1.31
N GLY A 160 -2.07 4.52 1.77
CA GLY A 160 -1.31 4.28 3.00
C GLY A 160 -1.57 2.90 3.58
N ILE A 161 -0.97 2.66 4.76
CA ILE A 161 -1.18 1.43 5.53
C ILE A 161 -1.96 1.77 6.79
N VAL A 162 -3.02 1.02 7.04
CA VAL A 162 -3.78 1.06 8.30
C VAL A 162 -3.66 -0.25 9.02
N ALA A 163 -3.89 -0.24 10.33
CA ALA A 163 -4.05 -1.46 11.10
C ALA A 163 -5.19 -1.34 12.11
N HIS A 164 -5.78 -2.49 12.43
CA HIS A 164 -6.71 -2.59 13.55
C HIS A 164 -5.96 -2.23 14.84
N THR A 165 -6.64 -1.55 15.74
CA THR A 165 -6.03 -1.17 17.04
C THR A 165 -5.82 -2.36 17.96
N ARG A 166 -6.64 -3.41 17.84
CA ARG A 166 -6.56 -4.63 18.66
C ARG A 166 -6.88 -5.85 17.81
N GLU A 167 -6.03 -6.86 17.86
CA GLU A 167 -6.15 -8.09 17.07
C GLU A 167 -6.45 -7.76 15.59
N ASN A 168 -7.34 -8.50 14.94
CA ASN A 168 -7.60 -8.38 13.50
C ASN A 168 -8.97 -7.73 13.20
N GLN A 169 -9.54 -6.95 14.14
CA GLN A 169 -10.88 -6.35 14.01
C GLN A 169 -11.04 -5.03 14.76
N GLY A 170 -12.17 -4.34 14.51
CA GLY A 170 -12.52 -3.07 15.15
C GLY A 170 -11.97 -1.86 14.42
N ASP A 171 -11.70 -0.77 15.13
CA ASP A 171 -11.25 0.48 14.52
C ASP A 171 -9.88 0.34 13.84
N LEU A 172 -9.80 0.85 12.61
CA LEU A 172 -8.58 0.99 11.82
C LEU A 172 -7.96 2.36 12.05
N LYS A 173 -6.64 2.41 12.22
CA LYS A 173 -5.87 3.66 12.33
C LYS A 173 -4.74 3.69 11.30
N LEU A 174 -4.47 4.88 10.79
CA LEU A 174 -3.32 5.15 9.93
C LEU A 174 -2.02 4.86 10.68
N CYS A 175 -1.15 4.08 10.05
CA CYS A 175 0.19 3.82 10.56
C CYS A 175 1.11 5.02 10.27
N SER A 176 2.18 5.18 11.03
CA SER A 176 3.16 6.28 10.83
C SER A 176 4.31 5.82 9.94
N HIS A 177 4.87 6.67 9.09
CA HIS A 177 6.09 6.40 8.32
C HIS A 177 6.99 7.63 8.25
#